data_AF-E1QRR2-F1
#
_entry.id   AF-E1QRR2-F1
#
_cell.length_a   1.000
_cell.length_b   1.000
_cell.length_c   1.000
_cell.angle_alpha   90.00
_cell.angle_beta   90.00
_cell.angle_gamma   90.00
#
_symmetry.space_group_name_H-M   'P 1'
#
loop_
_entity.id
_entity.type
_entity.pdbx_description
1 polymer ?
#
loop_
_entity_poly.entity_id
_entity_poly.type
_entity_poly.pdbx_seq_one_letter_code
_entity_poly.pdbx_strand_id
1 'polypeptide(L)'
;MSSEDLGKRIMNWLSTLAWIFKVAKKPTKSNYMIILKLGSLIVAILGVYSFLFSVAQQYLTSSANFSLPYPLNLIVVLTIVIILTIMLILVILSTRGIGRR
;
A
#
# COMPACT_ATOMS: atom_id res chain seq x y z
N MET A 1 6.77 41.89 15.98
CA MET A 1 6.28 40.68 16.66
C MET A 1 7.39 40.20 17.58
N SER A 2 7.20 40.23 18.90
CA SER A 2 8.26 39.83 19.82
C SER A 2 8.40 38.30 19.84
N SER A 3 9.60 37.82 20.11
CA SER A 3 9.91 36.40 20.29
C SER A 3 9.08 35.75 21.41
N GLU A 4 8.59 36.54 22.36
CA GLU A 4 7.75 36.09 23.48
C GLU A 4 6.35 35.65 23.02
N ASP A 5 5.78 36.30 22.01
CA ASP A 5 4.48 35.92 21.43
C ASP A 5 4.55 34.62 20.63
N LEU A 6 5.68 34.37 19.96
CA LEU A 6 5.93 33.10 19.26
C LEU A 6 6.07 31.94 20.24
N GLY A 7 6.81 32.12 21.33
CA GLY A 7 6.96 31.11 22.38
C GLY A 7 5.62 30.71 23.01
N LYS A 8 4.78 31.69 23.35
CA LYS A 8 3.43 31.44 23.89
C LYS A 8 2.53 30.69 22.89
N ARG A 9 2.58 31.04 21.60
CA ARG A 9 1.83 30.34 20.55
C ARG A 9 2.25 28.88 20.38
N ILE A 10 3.56 28.62 20.37
CA ILE A 10 4.09 27.25 20.27
C ILE A 10 3.68 26.42 21.49
N MET A 11 3.77 26.99 22.68
CA MET A 11 3.40 26.31 23.92
C MET A 11 1.90 25.97 23.96
N ASN A 12 1.04 26.86 23.47
CA ASN A 12 -0.39 26.59 23.30
C ASN A 12 -0.68 25.52 22.24
N TRP A 13 0.10 25.49 21.15
CA TRP A 13 -0.01 24.44 20.14
C TRP A 13 0.37 23.07 20.71
N LEU A 14 1.46 23.00 21.46
CA LEU A 14 1.91 21.78 22.11
C LEU A 14 0.91 21.28 23.17
N SER A 15 0.35 22.18 23.98
CA SER A 15 -0.66 21.81 24.97
C SER A 15 -1.93 21.27 24.31
N THR A 16 -2.34 21.87 23.18
CA THR A 16 -3.48 21.40 22.38
C THR A 16 -3.22 20.02 21.78
N LEU A 17 -2.04 19.79 21.21
CA LEU A 17 -1.63 18.48 20.70
C LEU A 17 -1.61 17.42 21.81
N ALA A 18 -1.04 17.74 22.97
CA ALA A 18 -1.00 16.84 24.12
C ALA A 18 -2.42 16.49 24.62
N TRP A 19 -3.32 17.48 24.63
CA TRP A 19 -4.73 17.26 24.96
C TRP A 19 -5.41 16.33 23.95
N ILE A 20 -5.19 16.53 22.65
CA ILE A 20 -5.71 15.65 21.59
C ILE A 20 -5.22 14.22 21.81
N PHE A 21 -3.92 14.00 22.06
CA PHE A 21 -3.37 12.67 22.34
C PHE A 21 -3.92 12.03 23.63
N LYS A 22 -4.27 12.85 24.63
CA LYS A 22 -4.89 12.38 25.87
C LYS A 22 -6.35 11.96 25.68
N VAL A 23 -7.11 12.68 24.87
CA VAL A 23 -8.54 12.42 24.61
C VAL A 23 -8.73 11.36 23.51
N ALA A 24 -7.79 11.24 22.57
CA ALA A 24 -7.84 10.27 21.50
C ALA A 24 -7.90 8.84 22.05
N LYS A 25 -8.95 8.10 21.67
CA LYS A 25 -9.12 6.70 22.03
C LYS A 25 -8.06 5.85 21.34
N LYS A 26 -7.11 5.32 22.11
CA LYS A 26 -6.11 4.39 21.58
C LYS A 26 -6.82 3.17 20.98
N PRO A 27 -6.43 2.72 19.76
CA PRO A 27 -7.06 1.58 19.13
C PRO A 27 -6.80 0.32 19.96
N THR A 28 -7.84 -0.52 20.12
CA THR A 28 -7.68 -1.85 20.71
C THR A 28 -6.88 -2.73 19.74
N LYS A 29 -6.20 -3.76 20.25
CA LYS A 29 -5.43 -4.72 19.41
C LYS A 29 -6.28 -5.29 18.27
N SER A 30 -7.57 -5.54 18.52
CA SER A 30 -8.52 -6.02 17.51
C SER A 30 -8.78 -4.98 16.41
N ASN A 31 -9.16 -3.76 16.78
CA ASN A 31 -9.47 -2.70 15.81
C ASN A 31 -8.23 -2.32 14.99
N TYR A 32 -7.07 -2.27 15.64
CA TYR A 32 -5.80 -2.03 14.95
C TYR A 32 -5.51 -3.11 13.91
N MET A 33 -5.68 -4.39 14.27
CA MET A 33 -5.44 -5.50 13.36
C MET A 33 -6.41 -5.50 12.16
N ILE A 34 -7.67 -5.11 12.37
CA ILE A 34 -8.66 -4.97 11.29
C ILE A 34 -8.23 -3.87 10.31
N ILE A 35 -7.88 -2.69 10.83
CA ILE A 35 -7.43 -1.54 10.01
C ILE A 35 -6.16 -1.90 9.25
N LEU A 36 -5.21 -2.57 9.90
CA LEU A 36 -3.95 -2.98 9.26
C LEU A 36 -4.21 -3.97 8.13
N LYS A 37 -5.07 -4.97 8.35
CA LYS A 37 -5.41 -5.95 7.31
C LYS A 37 -6.14 -5.31 6.14
N LEU A 38 -7.14 -4.48 6.39
CA LEU A 38 -7.86 -3.75 5.33
C LEU A 38 -6.94 -2.78 4.57
N GLY A 39 -6.11 -2.03 5.29
CA GLY A 39 -5.12 -1.13 4.68
C GLY A 39 -4.12 -1.89 3.81
N SER A 40 -3.60 -3.02 4.30
CA SER A 40 -2.67 -3.86 3.53
C SER A 40 -3.32 -4.45 2.28
N LEU A 41 -4.61 -4.80 2.34
CA LEU A 41 -5.36 -5.30 1.19
C LEU A 41 -5.51 -4.23 0.12
N ILE A 42 -5.87 -3.01 0.50
CA ILE A 42 -6.00 -1.87 -0.42
C ILE A 42 -4.65 -1.58 -1.08
N VAL A 43 -3.57 -1.50 -0.30
CA VAL A 43 -2.21 -1.27 -0.83
C VAL A 43 -1.80 -2.39 -1.78
N ALA A 44 -2.11 -3.65 -1.47
CA ALA A 44 -1.81 -4.78 -2.35
C ALA A 44 -2.58 -4.68 -3.67
N ILE A 45 -3.87 -4.35 -3.65
CA ILE A 45 -4.68 -4.20 -4.87
C ILE A 45 -4.12 -3.07 -5.74
N LEU A 46 -3.83 -1.91 -5.15
CA LEU A 46 -3.24 -0.78 -5.87
C LEU A 46 -1.85 -1.11 -6.41
N GLY A 47 -1.04 -1.82 -5.64
CA GLY A 47 0.30 -2.27 -6.05
C GLY A 47 0.23 -3.24 -7.24
N VAL A 48 -0.68 -4.21 -7.22
CA VAL A 48 -0.91 -5.14 -8.34
C VAL A 48 -1.40 -4.38 -9.57
N TYR A 49 -2.35 -3.45 -9.40
CA TYR A 49 -2.85 -2.64 -10.52
C TYR A 49 -1.75 -1.77 -11.13
N SER A 50 -0.94 -1.10 -10.30
CA SER A 50 0.21 -0.32 -10.73
C SER A 50 1.24 -1.19 -11.45
N PHE A 51 1.54 -2.38 -10.93
CA PHE A 51 2.46 -3.32 -11.56
C PHE A 51 1.96 -3.76 -12.93
N LEU A 52 0.69 -4.15 -13.04
CA LEU A 52 0.06 -4.51 -14.33
C LEU A 52 0.14 -3.36 -15.33
N PHE A 53 -0.13 -2.13 -14.90
CA PHE A 53 -0.09 -0.96 -15.76
C PHE A 53 1.34 -0.62 -16.20
N SER A 54 2.33 -0.73 -15.29
CA SER A 54 3.75 -0.51 -15.62
C SER A 54 4.29 -1.59 -16.57
N VAL A 55 3.92 -2.84 -16.37
CA VAL A 55 4.28 -3.95 -17.27
C VAL A 55 3.60 -3.79 -18.62
N ALA A 56 2.31 -3.45 -18.65
CA ALA A 56 1.59 -3.16 -19.89
C ALA A 56 2.20 -1.96 -20.61
N GLN A 57 2.56 -0.89 -19.90
CA GLN A 57 3.24 0.27 -20.46
C GLN A 57 4.62 -0.11 -21.01
N GLN A 58 5.44 -0.86 -20.26
CA GLN A 58 6.72 -1.36 -20.76
C GLN A 58 6.51 -2.23 -22.00
N TYR A 59 5.52 -3.12 -21.99
CA TYR A 59 5.20 -3.95 -23.15
C TYR A 59 4.78 -3.11 -24.35
N LEU A 60 3.88 -2.13 -24.19
CA LEU A 60 3.40 -1.27 -25.27
C LEU A 60 4.47 -0.32 -25.81
N THR A 61 5.26 0.30 -24.93
CA THR A 61 6.37 1.19 -25.31
C THR A 61 7.55 0.43 -25.89
N SER A 62 7.81 -0.79 -25.42
CA SER A 62 8.80 -1.70 -25.99
C SER A 62 8.29 -2.36 -27.27
N SER A 63 6.99 -2.60 -27.44
CA SER A 63 6.38 -3.17 -28.67
C SER A 63 6.51 -2.25 -29.89
N ALA A 64 6.85 -0.98 -29.71
CA ALA A 64 7.29 -0.15 -30.82
C ALA A 64 8.66 -0.58 -31.41
N ASN A 65 9.42 -1.45 -30.71
CA ASN A 65 10.73 -1.97 -31.15
C ASN A 65 11.07 -3.44 -30.76
N PHE A 66 10.18 -4.20 -30.11
CA PHE A 66 10.47 -5.56 -29.66
C PHE A 66 9.94 -6.62 -30.63
N SER A 67 10.76 -6.97 -31.63
CA SER A 67 10.66 -8.23 -32.37
C SER A 67 11.37 -9.37 -31.62
N LEU A 68 11.06 -9.58 -30.33
CA LEU A 68 11.65 -10.72 -29.61
C LEU A 68 11.18 -12.03 -30.28
N PRO A 69 12.08 -12.83 -30.86
CA PRO A 69 11.69 -14.07 -31.51
C PRO A 69 11.12 -15.04 -30.47
N TYR A 70 10.11 -15.78 -30.89
CA TYR A 70 9.63 -16.94 -30.14
C TYR A 70 10.83 -17.86 -29.83
N PRO A 71 11.01 -18.35 -28.58
CA PRO A 71 10.04 -18.42 -27.49
C PRO A 71 10.21 -17.39 -26.35
N LEU A 72 11.08 -16.38 -26.49
CA LEU A 72 11.40 -15.46 -25.38
C LEU A 72 10.18 -14.66 -24.89
N ASN A 73 9.31 -14.27 -25.82
CA ASN A 73 8.04 -13.59 -25.51
C ASN A 73 7.13 -14.43 -24.58
N LEU A 74 7.05 -15.74 -24.83
CA LEU A 74 6.23 -16.68 -24.06
C LEU A 74 6.76 -16.82 -22.63
N ILE A 75 8.08 -16.84 -22.44
CA ILE A 75 8.72 -16.90 -21.12
C ILE A 75 8.39 -15.66 -20.28
N VAL A 76 8.48 -14.47 -20.89
CA VAL A 76 8.17 -13.20 -20.19
C VAL A 76 6.71 -13.17 -19.75
N VAL A 77 5.78 -13.56 -20.64
CA VAL A 77 4.34 -13.63 -20.31
C VAL A 77 4.08 -14.64 -19.18
N LEU A 78 4.67 -15.84 -19.25
CA LEU A 78 4.54 -16.85 -18.21
C LEU A 78 5.07 -16.38 -16.86
N THR A 79 6.19 -15.67 -16.85
CA THR A 79 6.81 -15.14 -15.63
C THR A 79 5.87 -14.13 -14.95
N ILE A 80 5.24 -13.24 -15.74
CA ILE A 80 4.25 -12.28 -15.23
C ILE A 80 3.04 -13.02 -14.62
N VAL A 81 2.53 -14.04 -15.31
CA VAL A 81 1.40 -14.86 -14.82
C VAL A 81 1.73 -15.57 -13.51
N ILE A 82 2.94 -16.11 -13.37
CA ILE A 82 3.39 -16.77 -12.14
C ILE A 82 3.47 -15.77 -10.98
N ILE A 83 4.04 -14.59 -11.21
CA ILE A 83 4.14 -13.53 -10.18
C ILE A 83 2.75 -13.09 -9.72
N LEU A 84 1.81 -12.89 -10.65
CA LEU A 84 0.42 -12.55 -10.32
C LEU A 84 -0.26 -13.66 -9.50
N THR A 85 -0.04 -14.92 -9.88
CA THR A 85 -0.61 -16.07 -9.16
C THR A 85 -0.10 -16.14 -7.72
N ILE A 86 1.21 -15.95 -7.51
CA ILE A 86 1.84 -15.93 -6.18
C ILE A 86 1.28 -14.77 -5.33
N MET A 87 1.20 -13.56 -5.92
CA MET A 87 0.62 -12.39 -5.27
C MET A 87 -0.83 -12.63 -4.83
N LEU A 88 -1.65 -13.24 -5.69
CA LEU A 88 -3.04 -13.55 -5.40
C LEU A 88 -3.16 -14.56 -4.25
N ILE A 89 -2.33 -15.62 -4.25
CA ILE A 89 -2.28 -16.60 -3.16
C ILE A 89 -1.90 -15.94 -1.83
N LEU A 90 -0.90 -15.06 -1.82
CA LEU A 90 -0.49 -14.31 -0.62
C LEU A 90 -1.61 -13.41 -0.09
N VAL A 91 -2.38 -12.77 -0.97
CA VAL A 91 -3.55 -11.98 -0.59
C VAL A 91 -4.65 -12.87 0.01
N ILE A 92 -4.93 -14.02 -0.60
CA ILE A 92 -5.93 -14.97 -0.08
C ILE A 92 -5.50 -15.52 1.28
N LEU A 93 -4.22 -15.87 1.46
CA LEU A 93 -3.70 -16.38 2.74
C LEU A 93 -3.71 -15.31 3.83
N SER A 94 -3.35 -14.06 3.51
CA SER A 94 -3.37 -12.96 4.47
C SER A 94 -4.79 -12.55 4.90
N THR A 95 -5.78 -12.69 4.00
CA THR A 95 -7.19 -12.38 4.27
C THR A 95 -7.98 -13.54 4.90
N ARG A 96 -7.52 -14.79 4.77
CA ARG A 96 -8.20 -16.01 5.27
C ARG A 96 -8.51 -16.02 6.78
N GLY A 97 -7.89 -15.16 7.57
CA GLY A 97 -8.12 -14.99 9.01
C GLY A 97 -8.97 -13.78 9.40
N ILE A 98 -9.60 -13.08 8.44
CA ILE A 98 -10.51 -11.96 8.69
C ILE A 98 -11.93 -12.55 8.78
N GLY A 99 -12.54 -12.56 9.97
CA GLY A 99 -13.91 -13.04 10.18
C GLY A 99 -14.05 -14.33 11.00
N ARG A 100 -12.96 -14.98 11.41
CA ARG A 100 -12.99 -15.99 12.49
C ARG A 100 -12.92 -15.31 13.87
N ARG A 101 -13.94 -14.51 14.19
CA ARG A 101 -14.38 -14.10 15.53
C ARG A 101 -15.63 -13.25 15.39
#